data_AF-A0A0F9FJM3-F1
#
_entry.id   AF-A0A0F9FJM3-F1
#
_cell.length_a   1.000
_cell.length_b   1.000
_cell.length_c   1.000
_cell.angle_alpha   90.00
_cell.angle_beta   90.00
_cell.angle_gamma   90.00
#
_symmetry.space_group_name_H-M   'P 1'
#
loop_
_entity.id
_entity.type
_entity.pdbx_description
1 polymer ?
#
loop_
_entity_poly.entity_id
_entity_poly.type
_entity_poly.pdbx_seq_one_letter_code
_entity_poly.pdbx_strand_id
1 'polypeptide(L)'
;VLNDHDTVVRRIERAPIELDSLLSTKPDSPVAYYGLTHIPLAFYLGYQLSDSKYQIQLFELNNTSGRWDQLNGLSTPVSLIADKSTLARNDNSGDVIMSIGISYPVHQSEIDELGLSNILGQVSLNAETPQRQLITNDTQIDQVCAEFKSMLEHIKNTCPNREKIHLFYSGPVSLCFALGRCMSERIDSEIISYNYSVKETPKYNWALSLNGPTTKSANINKIAA
;
A
#
# COMPACT_ATOMS: atom_id res chain seq x y z
N VAL A 1 10.86 15.94 -9.79
CA VAL A 1 11.94 15.19 -9.11
C VAL A 1 11.54 13.72 -9.20
N LEU A 2 12.44 12.86 -9.70
CA LEU A 2 12.19 11.60 -10.47
C LEU A 2 12.01 11.83 -11.98
N ASN A 3 13.07 12.24 -12.68
CA ASN A 3 13.06 12.34 -14.14
C ASN A 3 13.32 10.99 -14.84
N ASP A 4 13.78 9.99 -14.10
CA ASP A 4 14.09 8.65 -14.59
C ASP A 4 13.33 7.62 -13.74
N HIS A 5 12.12 7.32 -14.19
CA HIS A 5 11.18 6.39 -13.55
C HIS A 5 11.74 4.96 -13.49
N ASP A 6 12.38 4.52 -14.57
CA ASP A 6 12.93 3.16 -14.69
C ASP A 6 14.07 2.92 -13.71
N THR A 7 14.89 3.95 -13.45
CA THR A 7 15.96 3.84 -12.44
C THR A 7 15.41 3.73 -11.03
N VAL A 8 14.27 4.36 -10.70
CA VAL A 8 13.64 4.20 -9.38
C VAL A 8 13.13 2.79 -9.19
N VAL A 9 12.38 2.27 -10.17
CA VAL A 9 11.83 0.90 -10.13
C VAL A 9 12.97 -0.12 -10.01
N ARG A 10 14.00 -0.02 -10.87
CA ARG A 10 15.16 -0.92 -10.82
C ARG A 10 15.92 -0.88 -9.50
N ARG A 11 15.97 0.27 -8.81
CA ARG A 11 16.58 0.36 -7.47
C ARG A 11 15.75 -0.37 -6.42
N ILE A 12 14.43 -0.25 -6.46
CA ILE A 12 13.53 -0.97 -5.55
C ILE A 12 13.65 -2.49 -5.79
N GLU A 13 13.68 -2.92 -7.04
CA GLU A 13 13.82 -4.34 -7.42
C GLU A 13 15.17 -4.95 -7.02
N ARG A 14 16.21 -4.14 -6.81
CA ARG A 14 17.52 -4.60 -6.32
C ARG A 14 17.58 -4.73 -4.81
N ALA A 15 16.66 -4.12 -4.06
CA ALA A 15 16.69 -4.12 -2.61
C ALA A 15 16.73 -5.54 -1.98
N PRO A 16 15.97 -6.55 -2.48
CA PRO A 16 16.09 -7.91 -1.97
C PRO A 16 17.49 -8.51 -2.12
N ILE A 17 18.14 -8.30 -3.28
CA ILE A 17 19.49 -8.83 -3.57
C ILE A 17 20.53 -8.15 -2.68
N GLU A 18 20.43 -6.84 -2.52
CA GLU A 18 21.34 -6.07 -1.66
C GLU A 18 21.17 -6.47 -0.18
N LEU A 19 19.94 -6.64 0.30
CA LEU A 19 19.67 -7.11 1.64
C LEU A 19 20.13 -8.56 1.86
N ASP A 20 19.89 -9.46 0.92
CA ASP A 20 20.36 -10.85 1.00
C ASP A 20 21.90 -10.92 1.09
N SER A 21 22.60 -10.08 0.32
CA SER A 21 24.05 -9.98 0.40
C SER A 21 24.52 -9.52 1.78
N LEU A 22 23.86 -8.52 2.36
CA LEU A 22 24.20 -8.00 3.71
C LEU A 22 23.88 -9.00 4.82
N LEU A 23 22.73 -9.67 4.71
CA LEU A 23 22.22 -10.61 5.71
C LEU A 23 22.87 -12.00 5.61
N SER A 24 23.57 -12.33 4.52
CA SER A 24 24.24 -13.62 4.32
C SER A 24 25.16 -14.05 5.48
N THR A 25 25.76 -13.08 6.18
CA THR A 25 26.65 -13.34 7.33
C THR A 25 25.93 -13.34 8.68
N LYS A 26 24.73 -12.75 8.75
CA LYS A 26 23.92 -12.59 9.96
C LYS A 26 22.42 -12.61 9.61
N PRO A 27 21.86 -13.77 9.25
CA PRO A 27 20.51 -13.87 8.69
C PRO A 27 19.41 -13.39 9.64
N ASP A 28 19.66 -13.47 10.95
CA ASP A 28 18.70 -13.04 11.98
C ASP A 28 18.79 -11.55 12.34
N SER A 29 19.59 -10.76 11.61
CA SER A 29 19.70 -9.32 11.91
C SER A 29 18.40 -8.60 11.55
N PRO A 30 17.82 -7.79 12.47
CA PRO A 30 16.68 -6.97 12.13
C PRO A 30 17.08 -5.90 11.11
N VAL A 31 16.15 -5.58 10.21
CA VAL A 31 16.29 -4.53 9.21
C VAL A 31 15.39 -3.36 9.61
N ALA A 32 15.99 -2.22 9.93
CA ALA A 32 15.23 -1.04 10.29
C ALA A 32 14.81 -0.25 9.03
N TYR A 33 13.50 -0.03 8.86
CA TYR A 33 12.94 0.73 7.75
C TYR A 33 12.53 2.15 8.19
N TYR A 34 13.14 3.14 7.54
CA TYR A 34 12.90 4.57 7.75
C TYR A 34 12.38 5.19 6.44
N GLY A 35 11.05 5.18 6.24
CA GLY A 35 10.44 5.57 4.97
C GLY A 35 9.98 7.03 4.91
N LEU A 36 10.42 7.79 3.89
CA LEU A 36 9.85 9.09 3.48
C LEU A 36 9.60 9.12 1.97
N THR A 37 9.07 8.03 1.41
CA THR A 37 8.86 7.88 -0.03
C THR A 37 7.41 8.14 -0.41
N HIS A 38 7.16 8.36 -1.71
CA HIS A 38 5.80 8.37 -2.24
C HIS A 38 5.11 7.02 -2.01
N ILE A 39 3.83 7.06 -1.66
CA ILE A 39 3.01 5.89 -1.29
C ILE A 39 3.17 4.71 -2.24
N PRO A 40 3.10 4.86 -3.59
CA PRO A 40 3.25 3.71 -4.48
C PRO A 40 4.62 3.04 -4.42
N LEU A 41 5.69 3.82 -4.15
CA LEU A 41 7.05 3.30 -4.02
C LEU A 41 7.26 2.59 -2.69
N ALA A 42 6.69 3.10 -1.59
CA ALA A 42 6.71 2.44 -0.28
C ALA A 42 6.00 1.08 -0.34
N PHE A 43 4.80 1.06 -0.94
CA PHE A 43 4.03 -0.16 -1.13
C PHE A 43 4.80 -1.18 -1.96
N TYR A 44 5.40 -0.76 -3.09
CA TYR A 44 6.16 -1.67 -3.94
C TYR A 44 7.45 -2.19 -3.31
N LEU A 45 8.17 -1.38 -2.54
CA LEU A 45 9.30 -1.87 -1.76
C LEU A 45 8.85 -2.90 -0.71
N GLY A 46 7.69 -2.68 -0.09
CA GLY A 46 7.04 -3.65 0.78
C GLY A 46 6.79 -4.98 0.07
N TYR A 47 6.21 -4.92 -1.13
CA TYR A 47 5.96 -6.09 -1.98
C TYR A 47 7.25 -6.86 -2.32
N GLN A 48 8.32 -6.16 -2.72
CA GLN A 48 9.62 -6.77 -3.00
C GLN A 48 10.24 -7.45 -1.77
N LEU A 49 9.91 -6.97 -0.58
CA LEU A 49 10.38 -7.51 0.70
C LEU A 49 9.32 -8.35 1.40
N SER A 50 8.31 -8.89 0.71
CA SER A 50 7.21 -9.65 1.33
C SER A 50 7.66 -10.94 2.04
N ASP A 51 8.84 -11.48 1.72
CA ASP A 51 9.39 -12.67 2.37
C ASP A 51 9.56 -12.47 3.89
N SER A 52 9.06 -13.43 4.67
CA SER A 52 9.11 -13.41 6.13
C SER A 52 10.52 -13.57 6.69
N LYS A 53 11.50 -13.96 5.87
CA LYS A 53 12.92 -13.97 6.27
C LYS A 53 13.43 -12.58 6.67
N TYR A 54 12.85 -11.52 6.13
CA TYR A 54 13.24 -10.15 6.48
C TYR A 54 12.56 -9.73 7.78
N GLN A 55 13.32 -9.65 8.87
CA GLN A 55 12.87 -9.17 10.17
C GLN A 55 12.80 -7.62 10.18
N ILE A 56 11.77 -7.04 9.58
CA ILE A 56 11.67 -5.58 9.47
C ILE A 56 11.16 -4.93 10.77
N GLN A 57 11.89 -3.92 11.23
CA GLN A 57 11.45 -2.98 12.27
C GLN A 57 11.04 -1.67 11.62
N LEU A 58 9.84 -1.18 11.93
CA LEU A 58 9.28 0.02 11.32
C LEU A 58 9.54 1.24 12.20
N PHE A 59 9.92 2.34 11.55
CA PHE A 59 10.12 3.64 12.18
C PHE A 59 9.31 4.70 11.44
N GLU A 60 8.81 5.68 12.20
CA GLU A 60 8.08 6.84 11.68
C GLU A 60 8.72 8.14 12.13
N LEU A 61 8.69 9.14 11.24
CA LEU A 61 9.18 10.48 11.57
C LEU A 61 8.13 11.20 12.41
N ASN A 62 8.47 11.47 13.66
CA ASN A 62 7.67 12.27 14.54
C ASN A 62 7.74 13.74 14.13
N ASN A 63 6.65 14.25 13.56
CA ASN A 63 6.58 15.62 13.06
C ASN A 63 6.72 16.70 14.14
N THR A 64 6.55 16.34 15.42
CA THR A 64 6.69 17.29 16.54
C THR A 64 8.12 17.34 17.04
N SER A 65 8.75 16.18 17.24
CA SER A 65 10.11 16.09 17.78
C SER A 65 11.21 16.13 16.70
N GLY A 66 10.85 15.88 15.44
CA GLY A 66 11.80 15.74 14.32
C GLY A 66 12.63 14.46 14.38
N ARG A 67 12.27 13.50 15.24
CA ARG A 67 13.02 12.24 15.41
C ARG A 67 12.29 11.06 14.78
N TRP A 68 13.06 10.04 14.45
CA TRP A 68 12.52 8.75 14.09
C TRP A 68 12.23 7.93 15.34
N ASP A 69 10.95 7.62 15.54
CA ASP A 69 10.49 6.78 16.63
C ASP A 69 10.18 5.38 16.08
N GLN A 70 10.68 4.36 16.76
CA GLN A 70 10.31 2.97 16.44
C GLN A 70 8.83 2.77 16.75
N LEU A 71 8.12 2.01 15.91
CA LEU A 71 6.75 1.60 16.19
C LEU A 71 6.73 0.49 17.26
N ASN A 72 7.04 0.85 18.50
CA ASN A 72 7.06 -0.02 19.66
C ASN A 72 6.36 0.61 20.88
N GLY A 73 5.44 1.55 20.63
CA GLY A 73 4.62 2.16 21.66
C GLY A 73 3.74 1.14 22.40
N LEU A 74 3.01 1.61 23.41
CA LEU A 74 2.08 0.76 24.14
C LEU A 74 1.03 0.15 23.20
N SER A 75 0.86 -1.17 23.27
CA SER A 75 -0.08 -1.93 22.45
C SER A 75 -1.51 -1.50 22.76
N THR A 76 -2.03 -0.65 21.89
CA THR A 76 -3.42 -0.17 21.92
C THR A 76 -4.03 -0.46 20.55
N PRO A 77 -5.19 -1.12 20.47
CA PRO A 77 -5.82 -1.39 19.19
C PRO A 77 -6.25 -0.09 18.52
N VAL A 78 -6.29 -0.10 17.19
CA VAL A 78 -6.86 0.99 16.40
C VAL A 78 -8.33 0.66 16.09
N SER A 79 -9.24 1.62 16.29
CA SER A 79 -10.63 1.45 15.85
C SER A 79 -10.72 1.57 14.33
N LEU A 80 -11.13 0.49 13.67
CA LEU A 80 -11.23 0.40 12.21
C LEU A 80 -12.67 0.13 11.78
N ILE A 81 -13.06 0.71 10.65
CA ILE A 81 -14.32 0.49 9.95
C ILE A 81 -13.96 -0.09 8.59
N ALA A 82 -14.25 -1.38 8.40
CA ALA A 82 -14.11 -2.06 7.13
C ALA A 82 -15.49 -2.14 6.43
N ASP A 83 -15.66 -1.42 5.33
CA ASP A 83 -16.87 -1.48 4.52
C ASP A 83 -16.62 -2.31 3.25
N LYS A 84 -17.33 -3.43 3.16
CA LYS A 84 -17.32 -4.34 2.00
C LYS A 84 -18.68 -4.38 1.29
N SER A 85 -19.65 -3.60 1.76
CA SER A 85 -21.06 -3.69 1.37
C SER A 85 -21.32 -3.25 -0.08
N THR A 86 -20.48 -2.37 -0.60
CA THR A 86 -20.55 -1.87 -1.98
C THR A 86 -20.01 -2.85 -3.03
N LEU A 87 -19.38 -3.94 -2.62
CA LEU A 87 -18.90 -4.99 -3.52
C LEU A 87 -19.85 -6.20 -3.48
N ALA A 88 -20.77 -6.27 -4.43
CA ALA A 88 -21.63 -7.43 -4.63
C ALA A 88 -20.93 -8.49 -5.49
N ARG A 89 -21.37 -9.75 -5.37
CA ARG A 89 -20.86 -10.84 -6.21
C ARG A 89 -21.00 -10.48 -7.68
N ASN A 90 -19.88 -10.53 -8.41
CA ASN A 90 -19.81 -10.13 -9.80
C ASN A 90 -18.81 -11.01 -10.56
N ASP A 91 -19.31 -11.79 -11.51
CA ASP A 91 -18.49 -12.71 -12.31
C ASP A 91 -18.02 -12.05 -13.63
N ASN A 92 -18.31 -10.76 -13.87
CA ASN A 92 -17.79 -10.02 -15.03
C ASN A 92 -16.30 -9.67 -14.87
N SER A 93 -15.65 -9.35 -16.00
CA SER A 93 -14.31 -8.79 -16.02
C SER A 93 -14.34 -7.29 -15.73
N GLY A 94 -13.50 -6.82 -14.82
CA GLY A 94 -13.37 -5.40 -14.49
C GLY A 94 -12.55 -5.16 -13.23
N ASP A 95 -12.52 -3.91 -12.81
CA ASP A 95 -11.62 -3.45 -11.75
C ASP A 95 -12.36 -3.21 -10.44
N VAL A 96 -11.63 -3.21 -9.33
CA VAL A 96 -12.18 -2.93 -8.00
C VAL A 96 -11.43 -1.75 -7.37
N ILE A 97 -12.17 -0.86 -6.71
CA ILE A 97 -11.57 0.23 -5.94
C ILE A 97 -11.37 -0.24 -4.49
N MET A 98 -10.17 -0.02 -3.95
CA MET A 98 -9.88 -0.18 -2.53
C MET A 98 -9.33 1.13 -1.97
N SER A 99 -9.98 1.67 -0.94
CA SER A 99 -9.51 2.89 -0.26
C SER A 99 -9.18 2.64 1.21
N ILE A 100 -8.04 3.15 1.66
CA ILE A 100 -7.58 3.00 3.05
C ILE A 100 -7.29 4.38 3.66
N GLY A 101 -8.08 4.79 4.65
CA GLY A 101 -8.01 6.10 5.30
C GLY A 101 -7.64 6.01 6.78
N ILE A 102 -6.35 6.15 7.10
CA ILE A 102 -5.82 6.08 8.48
C ILE A 102 -5.50 7.46 9.03
N SER A 103 -4.79 8.28 8.26
CA SER A 103 -4.44 9.65 8.70
C SER A 103 -5.45 10.69 8.27
N TYR A 104 -6.07 10.48 7.11
CA TYR A 104 -7.16 11.30 6.58
C TYR A 104 -8.14 10.39 5.83
N PRO A 105 -9.42 10.80 5.71
CA PRO A 105 -10.34 10.13 4.80
C PRO A 105 -9.83 10.21 3.35
N VAL A 106 -10.09 9.16 2.57
CA VAL A 106 -9.95 9.18 1.11
C VAL A 106 -11.30 9.61 0.55
N HIS A 107 -11.35 10.74 -0.16
CA HIS A 107 -12.61 11.28 -0.65
C HIS A 107 -12.99 10.71 -2.01
N GLN A 108 -14.23 10.25 -2.15
CA GLN A 108 -14.74 9.69 -3.41
C GLN A 108 -14.63 10.70 -4.56
N SER A 109 -14.91 11.98 -4.29
CA SER A 109 -14.78 13.04 -5.31
C SER A 109 -13.38 13.16 -5.90
N GLU A 110 -12.32 12.85 -5.14
CA GLU A 110 -10.94 12.88 -5.63
C GLU A 110 -10.60 11.64 -6.47
N ILE A 111 -11.29 10.51 -6.22
CA ILE A 111 -11.20 9.30 -7.05
C ILE A 111 -11.96 9.51 -8.36
N ASP A 112 -13.13 10.15 -8.31
CA ASP A 112 -13.99 10.42 -9.47
C ASP A 112 -13.30 11.30 -10.52
N GLU A 113 -12.35 12.16 -10.12
CA GLU A 113 -11.50 12.96 -11.02
C GLU A 113 -10.73 12.09 -12.05
N LEU A 114 -10.52 10.80 -11.76
CA LEU A 114 -9.79 9.88 -12.62
C LEU A 114 -10.64 9.31 -13.77
N GLY A 115 -11.96 9.44 -13.71
CA GLY A 115 -12.86 8.88 -14.72
C GLY A 115 -12.69 7.37 -14.91
N LEU A 116 -12.39 6.62 -13.85
CA LEU A 116 -12.20 5.18 -13.93
C LEU A 116 -13.49 4.50 -14.44
N SER A 117 -13.33 3.67 -15.46
CA SER A 117 -14.42 2.92 -16.09
C SER A 117 -14.33 1.42 -15.77
N ASN A 118 -15.42 0.69 -15.96
CA ASN A 118 -15.49 -0.76 -15.73
C ASN A 118 -15.19 -1.19 -14.28
N ILE A 119 -15.63 -0.38 -13.32
CA ILE A 119 -15.51 -0.68 -11.89
C ILE A 119 -16.64 -1.63 -11.45
N LEU A 120 -16.27 -2.78 -10.91
CA LEU A 120 -17.19 -3.81 -10.39
C LEU A 120 -17.76 -3.43 -9.02
N GLY A 121 -17.03 -2.62 -8.26
CA GLY A 121 -17.43 -2.12 -6.95
C GLY A 121 -16.24 -1.57 -6.15
N GLN A 122 -16.50 -1.26 -4.89
CA GLN A 122 -15.52 -0.67 -3.98
C GLN A 122 -15.52 -1.40 -2.63
N VAL A 123 -14.38 -1.38 -1.94
CA VAL A 123 -14.27 -1.66 -0.51
C VAL A 123 -13.44 -0.57 0.16
N SER A 124 -13.64 -0.36 1.46
CA SER A 124 -12.86 0.61 2.22
C SER A 124 -12.46 0.11 3.60
N LEU A 125 -11.30 0.58 4.08
CA LEU A 125 -10.82 0.38 5.44
C LEU A 125 -10.40 1.72 6.02
N ASN A 126 -11.15 2.23 6.99
CA ASN A 126 -10.90 3.54 7.56
C ASN A 126 -10.69 3.46 9.07
N ALA A 127 -9.82 4.30 9.61
CA ALA A 127 -9.86 4.59 11.03
C ALA A 127 -11.20 5.24 11.37
N GLU A 128 -11.80 4.88 12.51
CA GLU A 128 -13.05 5.50 12.97
C GLU A 128 -12.87 7.02 13.18
N THR A 129 -11.69 7.43 13.65
CA THR A 129 -11.27 8.84 13.74
C THR A 129 -9.89 9.00 13.09
N PRO A 130 -9.84 9.29 11.77
CA PRO A 130 -8.58 9.44 11.06
C PRO A 130 -7.75 10.59 11.62
N GLN A 131 -6.46 10.33 11.89
CA GLN A 131 -5.54 11.34 12.39
C GLN A 131 -4.07 10.99 12.11
N ARG A 132 -3.22 12.02 12.05
CA ARG A 132 -1.78 11.84 11.94
C ARG A 132 -1.23 11.16 13.21
N GLN A 133 -0.18 10.34 13.03
CA GLN A 133 0.46 9.61 14.12
C GLN A 133 -0.49 8.67 14.90
N LEU A 134 -1.58 8.21 14.26
CA LEU A 134 -2.49 7.22 14.87
C LEU A 134 -1.81 5.86 15.10
N ILE A 135 -0.90 5.48 14.21
CA ILE A 135 -0.14 4.23 14.30
C ILE A 135 1.15 4.49 15.05
N THR A 136 1.34 3.79 16.16
CA THR A 136 2.44 4.01 17.13
C THR A 136 3.12 2.71 17.57
N ASN A 137 2.56 1.55 17.23
CA ASN A 137 3.09 0.23 17.59
C ASN A 137 2.86 -0.81 16.48
N ASP A 138 3.58 -1.93 16.59
CA ASP A 138 3.51 -3.08 15.70
C ASP A 138 2.15 -3.80 15.72
N THR A 139 1.51 -3.91 16.88
CA THR A 139 0.20 -4.56 17.02
C THR A 139 -0.87 -3.86 16.16
N GLN A 140 -0.82 -2.53 16.08
CA GLN A 140 -1.69 -1.74 15.20
C GLN A 140 -1.39 -2.00 13.73
N ILE A 141 -0.11 -2.10 13.34
CA ILE A 141 0.29 -2.48 11.98
C ILE A 141 -0.29 -3.84 11.64
N ASP A 142 -0.12 -4.84 12.52
CA ASP A 142 -0.64 -6.19 12.32
C ASP A 142 -2.16 -6.20 12.18
N GLN A 143 -2.87 -5.41 12.99
CA GLN A 143 -4.32 -5.27 12.92
C GLN A 143 -4.76 -4.72 11.55
N VAL A 144 -4.15 -3.63 11.06
CA VAL A 144 -4.50 -3.08 9.74
C VAL A 144 -4.13 -4.05 8.61
N CYS A 145 -2.97 -4.71 8.71
CA CYS A 145 -2.53 -5.73 7.76
C CYS A 145 -3.49 -6.93 7.70
N ALA A 146 -4.05 -7.35 8.83
CA ALA A 146 -5.03 -8.43 8.87
C ALA A 146 -6.34 -8.05 8.15
N GLU A 147 -6.84 -6.83 8.39
CA GLU A 147 -8.02 -6.32 7.68
C GLU A 147 -7.77 -6.15 6.18
N PHE A 148 -6.58 -5.66 5.80
CA PHE A 148 -6.18 -5.56 4.39
C PHE A 148 -6.19 -6.92 3.68
N LYS A 149 -5.59 -7.96 4.29
CA LYS A 149 -5.65 -9.33 3.75
C LYS A 149 -7.09 -9.82 3.64
N SER A 150 -7.92 -9.58 4.65
CA SER A 150 -9.34 -9.93 4.62
C SER A 150 -10.11 -9.21 3.49
N MET A 151 -9.74 -7.97 3.15
CA MET A 151 -10.30 -7.28 1.99
C MET A 151 -9.85 -7.90 0.67
N LEU A 152 -8.56 -8.23 0.51
CA LEU A 152 -8.05 -8.91 -0.69
C LEU A 152 -8.75 -10.25 -0.92
N GLU A 153 -8.90 -11.05 0.14
CA GLU A 153 -9.64 -12.32 0.10
C GLU A 153 -11.11 -12.12 -0.26
N HIS A 154 -11.76 -11.13 0.36
CA HIS A 154 -13.15 -10.80 0.04
C HIS A 154 -13.31 -10.43 -1.43
N ILE A 155 -12.48 -9.50 -1.93
CA ILE A 155 -12.47 -9.09 -3.33
C ILE A 155 -12.27 -10.32 -4.25
N LYS A 156 -11.33 -11.21 -3.92
CA LYS A 156 -11.06 -12.40 -4.70
C LYS A 156 -12.24 -13.36 -4.80
N ASN A 157 -12.94 -13.57 -3.70
CA ASN A 157 -14.06 -14.50 -3.64
C ASN A 157 -15.35 -13.90 -4.23
N THR A 158 -15.51 -12.58 -4.15
CA THR A 158 -16.69 -11.86 -4.65
C THR A 158 -16.58 -11.53 -6.14
N CYS A 159 -15.36 -11.24 -6.62
CA CYS A 159 -15.06 -10.89 -8.01
C CYS A 159 -13.91 -11.77 -8.55
N PRO A 160 -14.18 -13.05 -8.88
CA PRO A 160 -13.14 -14.00 -9.28
C PRO A 160 -12.44 -13.61 -10.59
N ASN A 161 -13.13 -12.91 -11.49
CA ASN A 161 -12.62 -12.45 -12.79
C ASN A 161 -12.14 -10.99 -12.79
N ARG A 162 -11.94 -10.39 -11.61
CA ARG A 162 -11.38 -9.03 -11.52
C ARG A 162 -10.02 -8.95 -12.22
N GLU A 163 -9.77 -7.82 -12.87
CA GLU A 163 -8.50 -7.58 -13.56
C GLU A 163 -7.51 -6.91 -12.60
N LYS A 164 -7.91 -5.81 -11.97
CA LYS A 164 -7.03 -4.98 -11.13
C LYS A 164 -7.73 -4.46 -9.88
N ILE A 165 -6.91 -4.06 -8.90
CA ILE A 165 -7.35 -3.31 -7.73
C ILE A 165 -6.70 -1.92 -7.77
N HIS A 166 -7.53 -0.87 -7.81
CA HIS A 166 -7.10 0.52 -7.66
C HIS A 166 -6.99 0.85 -6.18
N LEU A 167 -5.77 0.97 -5.68
CA LEU A 167 -5.47 1.23 -4.27
C LEU A 167 -5.22 2.72 -4.02
N PHE A 168 -6.10 3.32 -3.22
CA PHE A 168 -5.98 4.68 -2.71
C PHE A 168 -5.67 4.62 -1.21
N TYR A 169 -4.60 5.28 -0.79
CA TYR A 169 -4.11 5.17 0.58
C TYR A 169 -3.78 6.54 1.17
N SER A 170 -4.23 6.75 2.41
CA SER A 170 -3.93 7.92 3.21
C SER A 170 -3.53 7.50 4.63
N GLY A 171 -2.22 7.47 4.90
CA GLY A 171 -1.69 7.05 6.19
C GLY A 171 -0.16 7.12 6.26
N PRO A 172 0.44 6.60 7.35
CA PRO A 172 1.89 6.58 7.55
C PRO A 172 2.63 5.73 6.50
N VAL A 173 3.83 6.15 6.11
CA VAL A 173 4.62 5.47 5.06
C VAL A 173 5.04 4.06 5.48
N SER A 174 5.35 3.86 6.76
CA SER A 174 5.67 2.55 7.35
C SER A 174 4.51 1.55 7.23
N LEU A 175 3.27 2.00 7.49
CA LEU A 175 2.09 1.17 7.34
C LEU A 175 1.87 0.83 5.86
N CYS A 176 1.99 1.80 4.96
CA CYS A 176 1.90 1.53 3.51
C CYS A 176 2.91 0.45 3.05
N PHE A 177 4.15 0.55 3.53
CA PHE A 177 5.17 -0.47 3.28
C PHE A 177 4.77 -1.84 3.86
N ALA A 178 4.23 -1.89 5.09
CA ALA A 178 3.77 -3.13 5.71
C ALA A 178 2.60 -3.78 4.94
N LEU A 179 1.67 -2.98 4.42
CA LEU A 179 0.59 -3.46 3.55
C LEU A 179 1.14 -4.06 2.26
N GLY A 180 2.15 -3.44 1.66
CA GLY A 180 2.84 -3.99 0.50
C GLY A 180 3.44 -5.38 0.75
N ARG A 181 3.98 -5.63 1.95
CA ARG A 181 4.51 -6.95 2.35
C ARG A 181 3.44 -8.04 2.47
N CYS A 182 2.17 -7.66 2.59
CA CYS A 182 1.07 -8.62 2.72
C CYS A 182 0.66 -9.27 1.40
N MET A 183 1.09 -8.69 0.29
CA MET A 183 0.76 -9.13 -1.07
C MET A 183 1.49 -10.41 -1.45
N SER A 184 0.82 -11.26 -2.22
CA SER A 184 1.35 -12.49 -2.79
C SER A 184 1.37 -12.43 -4.31
N GLU A 185 2.57 -12.57 -4.90
CA GLU A 185 2.78 -12.65 -6.36
C GLU A 185 1.92 -13.73 -7.04
N ARG A 186 1.56 -14.80 -6.30
CA ARG A 186 0.87 -15.97 -6.87
C ARG A 186 -0.64 -15.94 -6.70
N ILE A 187 -1.16 -15.13 -5.78
CA ILE A 187 -2.55 -15.24 -5.30
C ILE A 187 -3.34 -13.97 -5.65
N ASP A 188 -2.70 -12.81 -5.52
CA ASP A 188 -3.35 -11.52 -5.69
C ASP A 188 -3.32 -11.07 -7.15
N SER A 189 -4.27 -10.20 -7.52
CA SER A 189 -4.36 -9.59 -8.85
C SER A 189 -3.37 -8.42 -8.97
N GLU A 190 -3.32 -7.79 -10.14
CA GLU A 190 -2.59 -6.53 -10.33
C GLU A 190 -3.12 -5.48 -9.34
N ILE A 191 -2.21 -4.70 -8.75
CA ILE A 191 -2.56 -3.53 -7.95
C ILE A 191 -2.00 -2.28 -8.63
N ILE A 192 -2.86 -1.27 -8.75
CA ILE A 192 -2.49 0.08 -9.14
C ILE A 192 -2.50 0.95 -7.87
N SER A 193 -1.33 1.25 -7.32
CA SER A 193 -1.20 2.10 -6.14
C SER A 193 -1.04 3.57 -6.55
N TYR A 194 -1.95 4.43 -6.11
CA TYR A 194 -2.00 5.83 -6.52
C TYR A 194 -1.23 6.74 -5.55
N ASN A 195 -0.56 7.75 -6.10
CA ASN A 195 0.05 8.82 -5.30
C ASN A 195 -0.87 10.03 -5.19
N TYR A 196 -1.19 10.44 -3.97
CA TYR A 196 -1.92 11.68 -3.71
C TYR A 196 -1.02 12.92 -3.78
N SER A 197 -1.53 14.01 -4.37
CA SER A 197 -0.96 15.34 -4.26
C SER A 197 -2.06 16.41 -4.27
N VAL A 198 -2.18 17.15 -3.17
CA VAL A 198 -3.15 18.25 -3.05
C VAL A 198 -2.96 19.36 -4.10
N LYS A 199 -1.75 19.47 -4.67
CA LYS A 199 -1.38 20.51 -5.65
C LYS A 199 -1.71 20.16 -7.09
N GLU A 200 -2.12 18.93 -7.35
CA GLU A 200 -2.35 18.40 -8.70
C GLU A 200 -3.84 18.28 -9.00
N THR A 201 -4.16 18.20 -10.29
CA THR A 201 -5.49 17.86 -10.80
C THR A 201 -5.29 16.92 -12.00
N PRO A 202 -5.73 15.65 -11.94
CA PRO A 202 -6.39 15.02 -10.79
C PRO A 202 -5.48 14.92 -9.56
N LYS A 203 -6.04 14.83 -8.35
CA LYS A 203 -5.27 14.71 -7.08
C LYS A 203 -4.39 13.46 -7.07
N TYR A 204 -4.83 12.42 -7.78
CA TYR A 204 -4.07 11.20 -8.00
C TYR A 204 -3.47 11.18 -9.41
N ASN A 205 -2.54 12.08 -9.72
CA ASN A 205 -2.02 12.27 -11.09
C ASN A 205 -0.99 11.23 -11.58
N TRP A 206 -0.55 10.31 -10.70
CA TRP A 206 0.24 9.16 -11.13
C TRP A 206 0.08 7.98 -10.17
N ALA A 207 0.41 6.80 -10.67
CA ALA A 207 0.31 5.55 -9.94
C ALA A 207 1.45 4.58 -10.31
N LEU A 208 1.58 3.51 -9.56
CA LEU A 208 2.46 2.38 -9.86
C LEU A 208 1.62 1.10 -9.98
N SER A 209 1.68 0.47 -11.14
CA SER A 209 1.15 -0.88 -11.38
C SER A 209 2.18 -1.93 -10.96
N LEU A 210 1.77 -2.94 -10.20
CA LEU A 210 2.59 -4.09 -9.82
C LEU A 210 1.78 -5.38 -9.82
N ASN A 211 2.46 -6.53 -9.88
CA ASN A 211 1.84 -7.85 -9.91
C ASN A 211 0.90 -8.05 -11.12
N GLY A 212 1.26 -7.47 -12.27
CA GLY A 212 0.52 -7.63 -13.53
C GLY A 212 0.85 -8.95 -14.23
N PRO A 213 -0.02 -9.45 -15.12
CA PRO A 213 0.14 -10.76 -15.77
C PRO A 213 1.30 -10.81 -16.78
N THR A 214 1.72 -9.65 -17.32
CA THR A 214 2.68 -9.56 -18.43
C THR A 214 4.09 -9.16 -18.01
N THR A 215 4.28 -8.54 -16.84
CA THR A 215 5.61 -8.10 -16.36
C THR A 215 5.74 -8.27 -14.85
N LYS A 216 6.86 -8.87 -14.39
CA LYS A 216 7.21 -8.89 -12.96
C LYS A 216 7.58 -7.49 -12.43
N SER A 217 8.11 -6.65 -13.30
CA SER A 217 8.50 -5.28 -12.97
C SER A 217 7.29 -4.37 -12.83
N ALA A 218 7.38 -3.44 -11.89
CA ALA A 218 6.36 -2.42 -11.72
C ALA A 218 6.46 -1.32 -12.79
N ASN A 219 5.33 -0.71 -13.12
CA ASN A 219 5.23 0.31 -14.17
C ASN A 219 4.65 1.60 -13.60
N ILE A 220 5.32 2.74 -13.81
CA ILE A 220 4.80 4.05 -13.41
C ILE A 220 3.82 4.55 -14.48
N ASN A 221 2.58 4.75 -14.08
CA ASN A 221 1.50 5.27 -14.91
C ASN A 221 1.33 6.77 -14.62
N LYS A 222 1.57 7.63 -15.62
CA LYS A 222 1.16 9.03 -15.56
C LYS A 222 -0.29 9.15 -15.98
N ILE A 223 -1.09 9.89 -15.22
CA ILE A 223 -2.49 10.14 -15.54
C ILE A 223 -2.54 11.51 -16.20
N ALA A 224 -2.95 11.52 -17.47
CA ALA A 224 -3.18 12.76 -18.20
C ALA A 224 -4.43 13.45 -17.64
N ALA A 225 -4.36 14.77 -17.53
CA ALA A 225 -5.52 15.61 -17.23
C ALA A 225 -6.43 15.77 -18.46
#